data_AF-A0A3A0DHN3-F1
#
_entry.id   AF-A0A3A0DHN3-F1
#
_cell.length_a   1.000
_cell.length_b   1.000
_cell.length_c   1.000
_cell.angle_alpha   90.00
_cell.angle_beta   90.00
_cell.angle_gamma   90.00
#
_symmetry.space_group_name_H-M   'P 1'
#
loop_
_entity.id
_entity.type
_entity.pdbx_description
1 polymer ?
#
loop_
_entity_poly.entity_id
_entity_poly.type
_entity_poly.pdbx_seq_one_letter_code
_entity_poly.pdbx_strand_id
1 'polypeptide(L)'
;MEQDSPWKEALEDLFEDFLAFFFPQIHRDIDFTKGYEFLDSELQQIITGSATGKRIVDKLVKVYLVDGSEKWLLIHIEIQGYEQTEFPERMFVYNYRIFDKFQ
;
A
#
# COMPACT_ATOMS: atom_id res chain seq x y z
N MET A 1 -24.48 2.90 -1.58
CA MET A 1 -23.45 2.28 -0.73
C MET A 1 -22.45 1.65 -1.67
N GLU A 2 -21.37 2.37 -1.96
CA GLU A 2 -20.24 1.78 -2.67
C GLU A 2 -19.68 0.68 -1.76
N GLN A 3 -19.81 -0.58 -2.18
CA GLN A 3 -19.08 -1.66 -1.52
C GLN A 3 -17.60 -1.40 -1.79
N ASP A 4 -16.84 -1.13 -0.72
CA ASP A 4 -15.41 -1.34 -0.74
C ASP A 4 -15.15 -2.77 -1.27
N SER A 5 -14.13 -2.92 -2.12
CA SER A 5 -13.80 -4.24 -2.66
C SER A 5 -13.49 -5.18 -1.49
N PRO A 6 -13.99 -6.44 -1.47
CA PRO A 6 -13.66 -7.42 -0.42
C PRO A 6 -12.15 -7.60 -0.20
N TRP A 7 -11.36 -7.28 -1.21
CA TRP A 7 -9.90 -7.30 -1.15
C TRP A 7 -9.28 -6.22 -0.29
N LYS A 8 -9.97 -5.07 -0.11
CA LYS A 8 -9.51 -4.00 0.76
C LYS A 8 -9.64 -4.41 2.23
N GLU A 9 -10.82 -4.91 2.60
CA GLU A 9 -11.07 -5.47 3.94
C GLU A 9 -10.12 -6.63 4.22
N ALA A 10 -9.96 -7.56 3.27
CA ALA A 10 -9.04 -8.69 3.43
C ALA A 10 -7.58 -8.25 3.62
N LEU A 11 -7.12 -7.21 2.93
CA LEU A 11 -5.76 -6.68 3.11
C LEU A 11 -5.59 -6.01 4.47
N GLU A 12 -6.60 -5.29 4.96
CA GLU A 12 -6.56 -4.65 6.28
C GLU A 12 -6.52 -5.69 7.41
N ASP A 13 -7.38 -6.71 7.31
CA ASP A 13 -7.51 -7.77 8.31
C ASP A 13 -6.33 -8.75 8.31
N LEU A 14 -5.72 -8.99 7.15
CA LEU A 14 -4.67 -10.01 6.95
C LEU A 14 -3.34 -9.40 6.52
N PHE A 15 -3.06 -8.15 6.91
CA PHE A 15 -1.88 -7.44 6.41
C PHE A 15 -0.55 -8.16 6.71
N GLU A 16 -0.36 -8.60 7.96
CA GLU A 16 0.84 -9.33 8.38
C GLU A 16 0.98 -10.65 7.60
N ASP A 17 -0.09 -11.45 7.53
CA ASP A 17 -0.12 -12.70 6.77
C ASP A 17 0.13 -12.48 5.26
N PHE A 18 -0.41 -11.40 4.70
CA PHE A 18 -0.19 -11.00 3.32
C PHE A 18 1.29 -10.73 3.06
N LEU A 19 1.96 -9.96 3.92
CA LEU A 19 3.39 -9.72 3.80
C LEU A 19 4.22 -10.99 4.03
N ALA A 20 3.83 -11.83 4.98
CA ALA A 20 4.49 -13.11 5.22
C ALA A 20 4.45 -14.01 3.99
N PHE A 21 3.31 -14.03 3.28
CA PHE A 21 3.09 -14.88 2.11
C PHE A 21 3.76 -14.33 0.84
N PHE A 22 3.52 -13.07 0.50
CA PHE A 22 3.99 -12.49 -0.78
C PHE A 22 5.38 -11.86 -0.69
N PHE A 23 5.77 -11.32 0.47
CA PHE A 23 7.00 -10.56 0.65
C PHE A 23 7.78 -10.99 1.90
N PRO A 24 8.21 -12.26 2.00
CA PRO A 24 8.82 -12.82 3.20
C PRO A 24 10.16 -12.16 3.61
N GLN A 25 10.79 -11.40 2.72
CA GLN A 25 11.96 -10.58 3.07
C GLN A 25 11.53 -9.32 3.80
N ILE A 26 10.59 -8.55 3.23
CA ILE A 26 10.04 -7.33 3.85
C ILE A 26 9.41 -7.65 5.20
N HIS A 27 8.63 -8.74 5.29
CA HIS A 27 8.04 -9.18 6.56
C HIS A 27 9.08 -9.39 7.66
N ARG A 28 10.25 -9.95 7.34
CA ARG A 28 11.31 -10.20 8.33
C ARG A 28 11.97 -8.93 8.85
N ASP A 29 11.94 -7.86 8.07
CA ASP A 29 12.55 -6.59 8.44
C ASP A 29 11.60 -5.74 9.31
N ILE A 30 10.30 -6.07 9.35
CA ILE A 30 9.28 -5.36 10.11
C ILE A 30 9.13 -5.93 11.52
N ASP A 31 9.08 -5.04 12.51
CA ASP A 31 8.77 -5.34 13.91
C ASP A 31 7.25 -5.22 14.14
N PHE A 32 6.51 -6.29 13.84
CA PHE A 32 5.06 -6.35 14.04
C PHE A 32 4.64 -6.24 15.52
N THR A 33 5.56 -6.41 16.49
CA THR A 33 5.24 -6.24 17.92
C THR A 33 4.92 -4.79 18.28
N LYS A 34 5.39 -3.82 17.47
CA LYS A 34 5.03 -2.40 17.58
C LYS A 34 3.73 -2.05 16.87
N GLY A 35 3.15 -2.99 16.13
CA GLY A 35 2.00 -2.77 15.26
C GLY A 35 2.36 -1.98 13.99
N TYR A 36 1.31 -1.66 13.25
CA TYR A 36 1.35 -0.89 12.00
C TYR A 36 0.12 0.01 11.93
N GLU A 37 0.18 1.03 11.07
CA GLU A 37 -0.90 2.01 10.93
C GLU A 37 -1.23 2.25 9.45
N PHE A 38 -2.51 2.17 9.10
CA PHE A 38 -2.98 2.54 7.77
C PHE A 38 -3.15 4.06 7.66
N LEU A 39 -2.41 4.67 6.74
CA LEU A 39 -2.36 6.11 6.51
C LEU A 39 -3.30 6.52 5.36
N ASP A 40 -4.60 6.22 5.51
CA ASP A 40 -5.60 6.47 4.45
C ASP A 40 -5.71 7.98 4.13
N SER A 41 -5.60 8.86 5.12
CA SER A 41 -5.69 10.32 4.91
C SER A 41 -4.50 10.86 4.11
N GLU A 42 -3.30 10.40 4.41
CA GLU A 42 -2.06 10.75 3.72
C GLU A 42 -2.08 10.21 2.29
N LEU A 43 -2.55 8.97 2.13
CA LEU A 43 -2.72 8.33 0.83
C LEU A 43 -3.68 9.13 -0.05
N GLN A 44 -4.83 9.57 0.47
CA GLN A 44 -5.78 10.39 -0.30
C GLN A 44 -5.13 11.67 -0.81
N GLN A 45 -4.29 12.31 -0.01
CA GLN A 45 -3.57 13.52 -0.42
C GLN A 45 -2.53 13.23 -1.52
N ILE A 46 -1.92 12.03 -1.55
CA ILE A 46 -1.01 11.59 -2.61
C ILE A 46 -1.77 11.25 -3.90
N ILE A 47 -2.92 10.57 -3.78
CA ILE A 47 -3.70 10.02 -4.89
C ILE A 47 -4.57 11.08 -5.59
N THR A 48 -4.75 12.27 -5.00
CA THR A 48 -5.55 13.36 -5.60
C THR A 48 -5.27 13.53 -7.10
N GLY A 49 -6.26 13.19 -7.93
CA GLY A 49 -6.20 13.29 -9.40
C GLY A 49 -6.01 11.97 -10.19
N SER A 50 -5.76 10.82 -9.56
CA SER A 50 -5.78 9.52 -10.27
C SER A 50 -7.13 8.83 -10.12
N ALA A 51 -7.74 8.42 -11.23
CA ALA A 51 -9.02 7.73 -11.25
C ALA A 51 -8.93 6.39 -10.49
N THR A 52 -9.55 6.30 -9.32
CA THR A 52 -9.71 5.05 -8.59
C THR A 52 -10.79 4.19 -9.26
N GLY A 53 -10.38 3.05 -9.83
CA GLY A 53 -11.31 2.03 -10.32
C GLY A 53 -11.69 1.03 -9.23
N LYS A 54 -12.87 0.41 -9.32
CA LYS A 54 -13.42 -0.58 -8.36
C LYS A 54 -12.55 -1.85 -8.11
N ARG A 55 -11.40 -1.99 -8.75
CA ARG A 55 -10.53 -3.17 -8.72
C ARG A 55 -9.07 -2.87 -8.34
N ILE A 56 -8.80 -1.63 -7.95
CA ILE A 56 -7.49 -1.19 -7.47
C ILE A 56 -7.62 -0.98 -5.97
N VAL A 57 -6.74 -1.61 -5.20
CA VAL A 57 -6.61 -1.41 -3.76
C VAL A 57 -5.25 -0.75 -3.52
N ASP A 58 -5.29 0.51 -3.12
CA ASP A 58 -4.13 1.26 -2.66
C ASP A 58 -4.14 1.34 -1.15
N LYS A 59 -3.00 1.00 -0.52
CA LYS A 59 -2.78 1.17 0.91
C LYS A 59 -1.41 1.78 1.18
N LEU A 60 -1.38 2.76 2.08
CA LEU A 60 -0.17 3.30 2.64
C LEU A 60 -0.11 2.83 4.09
N VAL A 61 0.95 2.11 4.44
CA VAL A 61 1.09 1.50 5.76
C VAL A 61 2.37 1.98 6.40
N LYS A 62 2.24 2.62 7.55
CA LYS A 62 3.38 2.92 8.42
C LYS A 62 3.74 1.68 9.21
N VAL A 63 5.01 1.31 9.15
CA VAL A 63 5.60 0.17 9.85
C VAL A 63 6.86 0.59 10.58
N TYR A 64 7.25 -0.19 11.57
CA TYR A 64 8.52 -0.07 12.25
C TYR A 64 9.43 -1.21 11.83
N LEU A 65 10.67 -0.91 11.47
CA LEU A 65 11.67 -1.94 11.21
C LEU A 65 12.28 -2.46 12.52
N VAL A 66 12.89 -3.63 12.45
CA VAL A 66 13.62 -4.26 13.57
C VAL A 66 14.79 -3.39 14.09
N ASP A 67 15.32 -2.50 13.27
CA ASP A 67 16.33 -1.52 13.68
C ASP A 67 15.74 -0.29 14.41
N GLY A 68 14.42 -0.25 14.57
CA GLY A 68 13.67 0.81 15.22
C GLY A 68 13.30 1.98 14.30
N SER A 69 13.74 1.99 13.04
CA SER A 69 13.38 3.04 12.09
C SER A 69 11.93 2.92 11.62
N GLU A 70 11.31 4.07 11.35
CA GLU A 70 9.99 4.15 10.75
C GLU A 70 10.11 4.09 9.21
N LYS A 71 9.24 3.29 8.58
CA LYS A 71 9.11 3.21 7.12
C LYS A 71 7.65 3.20 6.71
N TRP A 72 7.39 3.73 5.51
CA TRP A 72 6.06 3.74 4.93
C TRP A 72 6.06 2.85 3.69
N LEU A 73 5.14 1.88 3.67
CA LEU A 73 4.96 0.93 2.58
C LEU A 73 3.76 1.36 1.75
N LEU A 74 3.98 1.62 0.46
CA LEU A 74 2.89 1.76 -0.50
C LEU A 74 2.61 0.38 -1.11
N ILE A 75 1.37 -0.07 -0.96
CA ILE A 75 0.88 -1.34 -1.47
C ILE A 75 -0.19 -1.04 -2.49
N HIS A 76 0.05 -1.49 -3.71
CA HIS A 76 -0.85 -1.33 -4.83
C HIS A 76 -1.22 -2.72 -5.35
N ILE A 77 -2.50 -3.07 -5.25
CA ILE A 77 -3.04 -4.36 -5.70
C ILE A 77 -4.06 -4.10 -6.81
N GLU A 78 -3.83 -4.68 -7.98
CA GLU A 78 -4.80 -4.67 -9.08
C GLU A 78 -5.35 -6.07 -9.32
N ILE A 79 -6.67 -6.22 -9.19
CA ILE A 79 -7.35 -7.49 -9.48
C ILE A 79 -7.87 -7.43 -10.91
N GLN A 80 -6.97 -7.47 -11.90
CA GLN A 80 -7.30 -7.58 -13.32
C GLN A 80 -6.37 -8.57 -14.02
N GLY A 81 -6.91 -9.35 -14.94
CA GLY A 81 -6.15 -10.34 -15.73
C GLY A 81 -5.56 -9.81 -17.03
N TYR A 82 -5.59 -8.49 -17.25
CA TYR A 82 -5.10 -7.85 -18.47
C TYR A 82 -4.04 -6.81 -18.13
N GLU A 83 -3.00 -6.75 -18.94
CA GLU A 83 -1.94 -5.76 -18.84
C GLU A 83 -2.50 -4.35 -19.06
N GLN A 84 -2.18 -3.42 -18.17
CA GLN A 84 -2.48 -2.01 -18.33
C GLN A 84 -1.20 -1.29 -18.73
N THR A 85 -1.19 -0.66 -19.91
CA THR A 85 -0.02 0.06 -20.44
C THR A 85 0.45 1.22 -19.55
N GLU A 86 -0.45 1.79 -18.76
CA GLU A 86 -0.20 2.92 -17.86
C GLU A 86 0.35 2.50 -16.48
N PHE A 87 0.46 1.21 -16.20
CA PHE A 87 0.85 0.69 -14.87
C PHE A 87 2.24 1.20 -14.41
N PRO A 88 3.31 1.13 -15.23
CA PRO A 88 4.62 1.61 -14.81
C PRO A 88 4.64 3.12 -14.52
N GLU A 89 3.90 3.91 -15.31
CA GLU A 89 3.79 5.35 -15.12
C GLU A 89 3.09 5.68 -13.80
N ARG A 90 1.99 4.99 -13.46
CA ARG A 90 1.31 5.18 -12.16
C ARG A 90 2.22 4.86 -10.99
N MET A 91 2.94 3.75 -11.04
CA MET A 91 3.88 3.37 -9.98
C MET A 91 5.00 4.41 -9.82
N PHE A 92 5.51 4.96 -10.92
CA PHE A 92 6.47 6.05 -10.89
C PHE A 92 5.90 7.34 -10.27
N VAL A 93 4.70 7.75 -10.68
CA VAL A 93 4.03 8.95 -10.15
C VAL A 93 3.80 8.82 -8.64
N TYR A 94 3.35 7.66 -8.16
CA TYR A 94 3.17 7.44 -6.73
C TYR A 94 4.48 7.48 -5.96
N ASN A 95 5.52 6.79 -6.46
CA ASN A 95 6.84 6.83 -5.84
C ASN A 95 7.38 8.27 -5.76
N TYR A 96 7.27 9.03 -6.85
CA TYR A 96 7.68 10.43 -6.89
C TYR A 96 6.89 11.30 -5.91
N ARG A 97 5.55 11.19 -5.87
CA ARG A 97 4.71 12.00 -4.97
C ARG A 97 4.95 11.69 -3.50
N ILE A 98 5.22 10.42 -3.16
CA ILE A 98 5.60 10.03 -1.80
C ILE A 98 6.97 10.62 -1.46
N PHE A 99 7.93 10.50 -2.38
CA PHE A 99 9.25 11.07 -2.19
C PHE A 99 9.19 12.60 -1.99
N ASP A 100 8.55 13.33 -2.90
CA ASP A 100 8.41 14.80 -2.87
C ASP A 100 7.74 15.32 -1.59
N LYS A 101 6.87 14.53 -0.98
CA LYS A 101 6.10 14.94 0.20
C LYS A 101 6.76 14.60 1.53
N PHE A 102 7.62 13.58 1.57
CA PHE A 102 8.16 13.01 2.82
C PHE A 102 9.69 12.88 2.85
N GLN A 103 10.40 13.39 1.83
CA GLN A 103 11.86 13.59 1.81
C GLN A 103 12.18 15.06 1.53
#